data_AF-A0A951XBV7-F1
#
_entry.id   AF-A0A951XBV7-F1
#
_cell.length_a   1.000
_cell.length_b   1.000
_cell.length_c   1.000
_cell.angle_alpha   90.00
_cell.angle_beta   90.00
_cell.angle_gamma   90.00
#
_symmetry.space_group_name_H-M   'P 1'
#
loop_
_entity.id
_entity.type
_entity.pdbx_description
1 polymer ?
#
loop_
_entity_poly.entity_id
_entity_poly.type
_entity_poly.pdbx_seq_one_letter_code
_entity_poly.pdbx_strand_id
1 'polypeptide(L)' 'MEQEKVYSLCEAIADIAYIAAEENYRTDDSREMISQFIQWAEEFEYLHKHIEWGINSPLDYIESIYYFTLFKINRWRNV' A
#
# COMPACT_ATOMS: atom_id res chain seq x y z
N MET A 1 -11.33 -10.82 -23.56
CA MET A 1 -11.61 -10.00 -22.37
C MET A 1 -10.58 -10.39 -21.33
N GLU A 2 -9.57 -9.55 -21.16
CA GLU A 2 -8.60 -9.72 -20.07
C GLU A 2 -9.35 -9.60 -18.74
N GLN A 3 -9.14 -10.55 -17.84
CA GLN A 3 -9.75 -10.55 -16.52
C GLN A 3 -9.25 -9.34 -15.74
N GLU A 4 -10.17 -8.59 -15.13
CA GLU A 4 -9.89 -7.57 -14.12
C GLU A 4 -8.90 -8.11 -13.09
N LYS A 5 -7.71 -7.51 -13.00
CA LYS A 5 -6.80 -7.80 -11.90
C LYS A 5 -7.34 -7.11 -10.64
N VAL A 6 -8.12 -7.85 -9.87
CA VAL A 6 -8.32 -7.55 -8.46
C VAL A 6 -6.97 -7.73 -7.78
N TYR A 7 -6.34 -6.62 -7.39
CA TYR A 7 -5.10 -6.68 -6.64
C TYR A 7 -5.36 -7.30 -5.26
N SER A 8 -4.52 -8.24 -4.86
CA SER A 8 -4.67 -8.96 -3.60
C SER A 8 -3.96 -8.24 -2.46
N LEU A 9 -4.36 -8.52 -1.21
CA LEU A 9 -3.67 -8.05 -0.01
C LEU A 9 -2.14 -8.32 -0.06
N CYS A 10 -1.72 -9.43 -0.65
CA CYS A 10 -0.31 -9.76 -0.83
C CYS A 10 0.41 -8.81 -1.79
N GLU A 11 -0.25 -8.36 -2.87
CA GLU A 11 0.31 -7.38 -3.79
C GLU A 11 0.44 -6.01 -3.11
N ALA A 12 -0.60 -5.57 -2.38
CA ALA A 12 -0.53 -4.33 -1.62
C ALA A 12 0.61 -4.34 -0.58
N ILE A 13 0.81 -5.45 0.12
CA ILE A 13 1.95 -5.62 1.05
C ILE A 13 3.29 -5.54 0.29
N ALA A 14 3.40 -6.18 -0.87
CA ALA A 14 4.63 -6.17 -1.66
C ALA A 14 4.98 -4.76 -2.16
N ASP A 15 3.99 -4.01 -2.65
CA ASP A 15 4.16 -2.64 -3.12
C ASP A 15 4.53 -1.71 -1.96
N ILE A 16 3.83 -1.81 -0.83
CA ILE A 16 4.18 -1.06 0.39
C ILE A 16 5.61 -1.36 0.82
N ALA A 17 6.03 -2.63 0.83
CA ALA A 17 7.38 -3.01 1.22
C ALA A 17 8.44 -2.46 0.25
N TYR A 18 8.16 -2.46 -1.05
CA TYR A 18 9.03 -1.88 -2.07
C TYR A 18 9.19 -0.37 -1.87
N ILE A 19 8.08 0.37 -1.75
CA ILE A 19 8.08 1.82 -1.55
C ILE A 19 8.78 2.19 -0.24
N ALA A 20 8.50 1.46 0.84
CA ALA A 20 9.16 1.66 2.13
C ALA A 20 10.68 1.46 2.05
N ALA A 21 11.14 0.48 1.28
CA ALA A 21 12.57 0.25 1.06
C ALA A 21 13.23 1.41 0.30
N GLU A 22 12.60 1.89 -0.78
CA GLU A 22 13.08 3.06 -1.55
C GLU A 22 13.17 4.32 -0.66
N GLU A 23 12.22 4.48 0.25
CA GLU A 23 12.19 5.57 1.23
C GLU A 23 13.14 5.37 2.42
N ASN A 24 13.90 4.28 2.49
CA ASN A 24 14.74 3.92 3.64
C ASN A 24 13.95 3.84 4.97
N TYR A 25 12.67 3.50 4.92
CA TYR A 25 11.86 3.27 6.12
C TYR A 25 12.24 1.93 6.76
N ARG A 26 12.53 1.95 8.05
CA ARG A 26 12.91 0.78 8.86
C ARG A 26 12.43 0.95 10.29
N THR A 27 12.11 -0.16 10.93
CA THR A 27 11.96 -0.28 12.39
C THR A 27 13.10 -1.13 12.95
N ASP A 28 13.23 -1.19 14.28
CA ASP A 28 14.27 -2.00 14.94
C ASP A 28 13.98 -3.52 14.85
N ASP A 29 12.69 -3.90 14.79
CA ASP A 29 12.26 -5.29 14.60
C ASP A 29 11.57 -5.47 13.24
N SER A 30 12.10 -6.37 12.41
CA SER A 30 11.48 -6.77 11.15
C SER A 30 10.02 -7.24 11.29
N ARG A 31 9.65 -7.89 12.40
CA ARG A 31 8.26 -8.33 12.62
C ARG A 31 7.33 -7.16 12.86
N GLU A 32 7.81 -6.13 13.56
CA GLU A 32 7.09 -4.89 13.73
C GLU A 32 6.88 -4.20 12.39
N MET A 33 7.94 -4.07 11.58
CA MET A 33 7.86 -3.46 10.24
C MET A 33 6.82 -4.16 9.36
N ILE A 34 6.90 -5.49 9.27
CA ILE A 34 5.98 -6.29 8.46
C ILE A 34 4.56 -6.23 9.02
N SER A 35 4.38 -6.23 10.35
CA SER A 35 3.05 -6.05 10.96
C SER A 35 2.44 -4.69 10.60
N GLN A 36 3.24 -3.62 10.55
CA GLN A 36 2.77 -2.31 10.10
C GLN A 36 2.38 -2.33 8.63
N PHE A 37 3.16 -2.97 7.75
CA PHE A 37 2.83 -3.09 6.33
C PHE A 37 1.54 -3.86 6.09
N ILE A 38 1.31 -4.95 6.84
CA ILE A 38 0.05 -5.71 6.78
C ILE A 38 -1.12 -4.79 7.16
N GLN A 39 -1.00 -4.06 8.28
CA GLN A 39 -2.06 -3.15 8.72
C GLN A 39 -2.33 -2.04 7.69
N TRP A 40 -1.28 -1.49 7.08
CA TRP A 40 -1.42 -0.45 6.04
C TRP A 40 -2.09 -1.01 4.79
N ALA A 41 -1.75 -2.23 4.38
CA ALA A 41 -2.38 -2.89 3.25
C ALA A 41 -3.87 -3.17 3.51
N GLU A 42 -4.23 -3.67 4.69
CA GLU A 42 -5.64 -3.87 5.08
C GLU A 42 -6.43 -2.55 5.06
N GLU A 43 -5.82 -1.46 5.55
CA GLU A 43 -6.44 -0.14 5.50
C GLU A 43 -6.59 0.38 4.06
N PHE A 44 -5.57 0.19 3.22
CA PHE A 44 -5.62 0.57 1.81
C PHE A 44 -6.75 -0.16 1.08
N GLU A 45 -6.83 -1.49 1.22
CA GLU A 45 -7.90 -2.31 0.65
C GLU A 45 -9.27 -1.87 1.16
N TYR A 46 -9.41 -1.60 2.46
CA TYR A 46 -10.67 -1.15 3.04
C TYR A 46 -11.13 0.21 2.47
N LEU A 47 -10.21 1.17 2.30
CA LEU A 47 -10.50 2.50 1.77
C LEU A 47 -10.91 2.44 0.29
N HIS A 48 -10.36 1.49 -0.47
CA HIS A 48 -10.59 1.39 -1.91
C HIS A 48 -11.46 0.20 -2.33
N LYS A 49 -12.13 -0.48 -1.38
CA LYS A 49 -13.00 -1.66 -1.60
C LYS A 49 -14.14 -1.50 -2.61
N HIS A 50 -14.45 -0.27 -3.01
CA HIS A 50 -15.51 0.07 -3.97
C HIS A 50 -14.95 0.61 -5.30
N ILE A 51 -13.63 0.59 -5.46
CA ILE A 51 -12.96 1.05 -6.67
C ILE A 51 -12.64 -0.17 -7.53
N GLU A 52 -13.14 -0.13 -8.76
CA GLU A 52 -12.74 -1.06 -9.81
C GLU A 52 -11.49 -0.51 -10.48
N TRP A 53 -10.33 -1.05 -10.10
CA TRP A 53 -9.06 -0.61 -10.64
C TRP A 53 -8.96 -0.91 -12.14
N GLY A 54 -8.44 0.06 -12.91
CA GLY A 54 -8.26 -0.07 -14.35
C GLY A 54 -9.52 0.15 -15.21
N ILE A 55 -10.70 0.37 -14.61
CA ILE A 55 -11.94 0.65 -15.34
C ILE A 55 -12.47 2.04 -14.98
N ASN A 56 -12.25 3.02 -15.86
CA ASN A 56 -12.77 4.40 -15.71
C ASN A 56 -12.55 5.02 -14.32
N SER A 57 -11.56 4.54 -13.56
CA SER A 57 -11.20 5.12 -12.28
C SER A 57 -10.37 6.38 -12.53
N PRO A 58 -10.72 7.53 -11.92
CA PRO A 58 -9.86 8.71 -11.94
C PRO A 58 -8.56 8.48 -11.13
N LEU A 59 -8.49 7.39 -10.37
CA LEU A 59 -7.37 7.02 -9.51
C LEU A 59 -6.66 5.79 -10.09
N ASP A 60 -5.37 5.94 -10.35
CA ASP A 60 -4.49 4.83 -10.72
C ASP A 60 -4.06 4.06 -9.45
N TYR A 61 -4.10 2.72 -9.48
CA TYR A 61 -3.77 1.89 -8.32
C TYR A 61 -2.35 2.15 -7.83
N ILE A 62 -1.38 2.15 -8.76
CA ILE A 62 0.05 2.25 -8.46
C ILE A 62 0.34 3.63 -7.86
N GLU A 63 -0.23 4.69 -8.43
CA GLU A 63 -0.11 6.03 -7.87
C GLU A 63 -0.78 6.16 -6.50
N SER A 64 -1.96 5.54 -6.33
CA SER A 64 -2.72 5.59 -5.08
C SER A 64 -1.98 4.90 -3.93
N ILE A 65 -1.45 3.70 -4.16
CA ILE A 65 -0.70 2.96 -3.14
C ILE A 65 0.65 3.61 -2.83
N TYR A 66 1.28 4.23 -3.84
CA TYR A 66 2.49 5.02 -3.66
C TYR A 66 2.28 6.18 -2.69
N TYR A 67 1.33 7.07 -2.97
CA TYR A 67 1.09 8.23 -2.09
C TYR A 67 0.54 7.84 -0.73
N PHE A 68 -0.29 6.80 -0.66
CA PHE A 68 -0.76 6.26 0.62
C PHE A 68 0.43 5.81 1.49
N THR A 69 1.38 5.08 0.91
CA THR A 69 2.56 4.58 1.63
C THR A 69 3.46 5.73 2.10
N LEU A 70 3.71 6.72 1.24
CA LEU A 70 4.46 7.93 1.63
C LEU A 70 3.79 8.68 2.78
N PHE A 71 2.47 8.82 2.74
CA PHE A 71 1.72 9.43 3.84
C PHE A 71 1.89 8.66 5.15
N LYS A 72 1.83 7.32 5.12
CA LYS A 72 2.04 6.48 6.30
C LYS A 72 3.45 6.63 6.88
N ILE A 73 4.48 6.55 6.03
CA ILE A 73 5.88 6.73 6.41
C ILE A 73 6.10 8.10 7.06
N ASN A 74 5.59 9.17 6.44
CA ASN A 74 5.74 10.53 6.97
C ASN A 74 4.99 10.70 8.29
N ARG A 75 3.82 10.10 8.45
CA ARG A 75 3.10 10.13 9.72
C ARG A 75 3.91 9.44 10.82
N TRP A 76 4.51 8.29 10.56
CA TRP A 76 5.32 7.55 11.52
C TRP A 76 6.62 8.23 11.90
N ARG A 77 7.31 8.87 10.95
CA ARG A 77 8.54 9.64 11.23
C ARG A 77 8.33 10.84 12.16
N ASN A 78 7.09 11.33 12.25
CA ASN A 78 6.72 12.48 13.08
C ASN A 78 6.17 12.08 14.46
N VAL A 79 6.21 10.79 14.82
CA VAL A 79 5.82 10.23 16.12
C VAL A 79 7.07 9.91 16.92
#